data_AF-A0AAW7YV95-F1
#
_entry.id   AF-A0AAW7YV95-F1
#
_cell.length_a   1.000
_cell.length_b   1.000
_cell.length_c   1.000
_cell.angle_alpha   90.00
_cell.angle_beta   90.00
_cell.angle_gamma   90.00
#
_symmetry.space_group_name_H-M   'P 1'
#
loop_
_entity.id
_entity.type
_entity.pdbx_description
1 polymer ?
#
loop_
_entity_poly.entity_id
_entity_poly.type
_entity_poly.pdbx_seq_one_letter_code
_entity_poly.pdbx_strand_id
1 'polypeptide(L)'
;SILFISHKLKEVTALCNRAVILRGGKVSGECVPANETPDSIARMMVGSEAVLSERYHKTIGSDELLVTRDLSVPPTNPFGTGLKKVNLSLHKGEILGIAGVAGNGQED
;
A
#
# COMPACT_ATOMS: atom_id res chain seq x y z
N SER A 1 4.57 -11.79 29.24
CA SER A 1 4.54 -10.63 28.34
C SER A 1 5.15 -11.03 27.01
N ILE A 2 4.51 -10.68 25.88
CA ILE A 2 5.00 -10.96 24.52
C ILE A 2 5.43 -9.64 23.89
N LEU A 3 6.60 -9.62 23.25
CA LEU A 3 7.03 -8.52 22.40
C LEU A 3 6.66 -8.84 20.95
N PHE A 4 5.74 -8.08 20.38
CA PHE A 4 5.31 -8.21 19.00
C PHE A 4 5.72 -6.96 18.21
N ILE A 5 6.35 -7.15 17.05
CA ILE A 5 6.82 -6.07 16.18
C ILE A 5 6.09 -6.21 14.85
N SER A 6 5.32 -5.20 14.49
CA SER A 6 4.63 -5.14 13.20
C SER A 6 4.54 -3.71 12.72
N HIS A 7 4.56 -3.53 11.40
CA HIS A 7 4.22 -2.28 10.73
C HIS A 7 2.78 -2.31 10.17
N LYS A 8 2.06 -3.43 10.32
CA LYS A 8 0.68 -3.57 9.89
C LYS A 8 -0.24 -3.12 11.02
N LEU A 9 -0.81 -1.93 10.85
CA LEU A 9 -1.63 -1.27 11.88
C LEU A 9 -2.81 -2.13 12.36
N LYS A 10 -3.45 -2.88 11.45
CA LYS A 10 -4.56 -3.80 11.80
C LYS A 10 -4.13 -4.89 12.79
N GLU A 11 -2.92 -5.42 12.63
CA GLU A 11 -2.37 -6.43 13.55
C GLU A 11 -2.08 -5.80 14.92
N VAL A 12 -1.49 -4.60 14.94
CA VAL A 12 -1.19 -3.87 16.18
C VAL A 12 -2.48 -3.59 16.97
N THR A 13 -3.53 -3.07 16.31
CA THR A 13 -4.80 -2.76 16.96
C THR A 13 -5.54 -4.00 17.45
N ALA A 14 -5.39 -5.14 16.78
CA ALA A 14 -6.10 -6.38 17.14
C ALA A 14 -5.39 -7.21 18.22
N LEU A 15 -4.06 -7.18 18.27
CA LEU A 15 -3.27 -8.13 19.06
C LEU A 15 -2.58 -7.51 20.28
N CYS A 16 -2.40 -6.19 20.33
CA CYS A 16 -1.54 -5.55 21.34
C CYS A 16 -2.36 -4.80 22.40
N ASN A 17 -2.01 -4.98 23.68
CA ASN A 17 -2.57 -4.20 24.78
C ASN A 17 -1.89 -2.83 24.96
N ARG A 18 -0.63 -2.73 24.52
CA ARG A 18 0.22 -1.53 24.62
C ARG A 18 1.15 -1.51 23.42
N ALA A 19 1.35 -0.33 22.82
CA ALA A 19 2.26 -0.16 21.69
C ALA A 19 3.24 0.99 21.98
N VAL A 20 4.51 0.75 21.69
CA VAL A 20 5.57 1.78 21.66
C VAL A 20 5.96 1.96 20.21
N ILE A 21 5.91 3.20 19.72
CA ILE A 21 6.17 3.53 18.34
C ILE A 21 7.59 4.07 18.23
N LEU A 22 8.34 3.52 17.27
CA LEU A 22 9.71 3.92 16.97
C LEU A 22 9.78 4.65 15.62
N ARG A 23 10.53 5.75 15.59
CA ARG A 23 10.87 6.51 14.38
C ARG A 23 12.31 7.00 14.47
N GLY A 24 13.12 6.73 13.44
CA GLY A 24 14.52 7.14 13.40
C GLY A 24 15.35 6.60 14.57
N GLY A 25 15.05 5.39 15.04
CA GLY A 25 15.73 4.76 16.19
C GLY A 25 15.36 5.34 17.55
N LYS A 26 14.34 6.21 17.64
CA LYS A 26 13.87 6.82 18.89
C LYS A 26 12.39 6.54 19.10
N VAL A 27 11.95 6.55 20.36
CA VAL A 27 10.52 6.48 20.69
C VAL A 27 9.84 7.76 20.23
N SER A 28 8.87 7.63 19.32
CA SER A 28 8.07 8.74 18.80
C SER A 28 6.66 8.81 19.41
N GLY A 29 6.22 7.75 20.07
CA GLY A 29 4.92 7.72 20.74
C GLY A 29 4.70 6.44 21.53
N GLU A 30 3.69 6.46 22.38
CA GLU A 30 3.21 5.30 23.12
C GLU A 30 1.68 5.41 23.21
N CYS A 31 0.98 4.29 23.04
CA CYS A 31 -0.48 4.27 23.12
C CYS A 31 -1.03 2.91 23.57
N VAL A 32 -2.32 2.93 23.92
CA VAL A 32 -3.13 1.71 24.10
C VAL A 32 -3.87 1.48 22.78
N PRO A 33 -3.52 0.45 21.98
CA PRO A 33 -4.07 0.27 20.62
C PRO A 33 -5.60 0.18 20.57
N ALA A 34 -6.23 -0.32 21.64
CA ALA A 34 -7.69 -0.40 21.75
C ALA A 34 -8.40 0.97 21.81
N ASN A 35 -7.68 2.03 22.19
CA ASN A 35 -8.20 3.40 22.28
C ASN A 35 -7.81 4.27 21.07
N GLU A 36 -7.18 3.68 20.07
CA GLU A 36 -6.59 4.38 18.94
C GLU A 36 -7.18 3.91 17.60
N THR A 37 -6.99 4.73 16.58
CA THR A 37 -7.34 4.41 15.19
C THR A 37 -6.08 4.03 14.42
N PRO A 38 -6.18 3.24 13.33
CA PRO A 38 -5.04 3.02 12.45
C PRO A 38 -4.37 4.33 12.03
N ASP A 39 -5.14 5.36 11.68
CA ASP A 39 -4.60 6.67 11.26
C ASP A 39 -3.87 7.41 12.37
N SER A 40 -4.34 7.34 13.63
CA SER A 40 -3.64 7.98 14.75
C SER A 40 -2.31 7.30 15.05
N ILE A 41 -2.26 5.97 15.01
CA ILE A 41 -1.01 5.22 15.16
C ILE A 41 -0.08 5.49 13.96
N ALA A 42 -0.61 5.53 12.74
CA ALA A 42 0.15 5.87 11.54
C ALA A 42 0.85 7.23 11.70
N ARG A 43 0.12 8.25 12.17
CA ARG A 43 0.68 9.59 12.44
C ARG A 43 1.83 9.55 13.45
N MET A 44 1.80 8.67 14.45
CA MET A 44 2.94 8.49 15.37
C MET A 44 4.15 7.84 14.70
N MET A 45 3.93 6.97 13.71
CA MET A 45 4.98 6.26 12.97
C MET A 45 5.68 7.15 11.94
N VAL A 46 4.90 7.93 11.17
CA VAL A 46 5.42 8.72 10.04
C VAL A 46 5.57 10.21 10.37
N GLY A 47 4.83 10.73 11.36
CA GLY A 47 4.77 12.15 11.71
C GLY A 47 3.52 12.86 11.20
N SER A 48 3.29 14.07 11.72
CA SER A 48 2.12 14.92 11.45
C SER A 48 1.93 15.33 9.98
N GLU A 49 2.93 15.13 9.14
CA GLU A 49 2.93 15.51 7.73
C GLU A 49 2.21 14.50 6.82
N ALA A 50 1.87 13.31 7.32
CA ALA A 50 1.11 12.33 6.54
C ALA A 50 -0.40 12.60 6.55
N VAL A 51 -0.77 13.85 6.29
CA VAL A 51 -2.13 14.15 5.85
C VAL A 51 -2.20 13.68 4.40
N LEU A 52 -2.83 12.53 4.16
CA LEU A 52 -3.22 12.11 2.82
C LEU A 52 -4.19 13.18 2.28
N SER A 53 -3.69 14.10 1.47
CA SER A 53 -4.54 15.04 0.76
C SER A 53 -5.23 14.29 -0.37
N GLU A 54 -6.53 14.03 -0.21
CA GLU A 54 -7.38 13.57 -1.32
C GLU A 54 -7.56 14.65 -2.39
N ARG A 55 -7.16 15.90 -2.10
CA ARG A 55 -7.18 17.01 -3.04
C ARG A 55 -5.88 17.03 -3.83
N TYR A 56 -5.90 16.34 -4.96
CA TYR A 56 -4.94 16.55 -6.03
C TYR A 56 -5.70 16.89 -7.31
N HIS A 57 -5.14 17.78 -8.12
CA HIS A 57 -5.69 18.05 -9.44
C HIS A 57 -5.36 16.85 -10.34
N LYS A 58 -6.39 16.12 -10.76
CA LYS A 58 -6.25 15.10 -11.79
C LYS A 58 -5.86 15.81 -13.09
N THR A 59 -4.62 15.66 -13.52
CA THR A 59 -4.23 16.02 -14.88
C THR A 59 -4.74 14.92 -15.81
N ILE A 60 -5.48 15.32 -16.83
CA ILE A 60 -5.71 14.46 -17.99
C ILE A 60 -4.40 14.51 -18.78
N GLY A 61 -3.61 13.44 -18.70
CA GLY A 61 -2.35 13.37 -19.42
C GLY A 61 -2.62 13.48 -20.93
N SER A 62 -1.75 14.19 -21.64
CA SER A 62 -1.92 14.43 -23.08
C SER A 62 -1.51 13.20 -23.88
N ASP A 63 -0.21 12.94 -23.92
CA ASP A 63 0.39 11.96 -24.82
C ASP A 63 0.39 10.59 -24.14
N GLU A 64 -0.06 9.55 -24.85
CA GLU A 64 0.10 8.16 -24.41
C GLU A 64 1.60 7.80 -24.40
N LEU A 65 2.14 7.48 -23.22
CA LEU A 65 3.54 7.07 -23.06
C LEU A 65 3.70 5.56 -23.06
N LEU A 66 2.68 4.83 -22.59
CA LEU A 66 2.64 3.37 -22.63
C LEU A 66 1.23 2.95 -23.02
N VAL A 67 1.15 2.02 -23.97
CA VAL A 67 -0.10 1.42 -24.43
C VAL A 67 0.11 -0.08 -24.55
N THR A 68 -0.79 -0.87 -23.99
CA THR A 68 -0.87 -2.30 -24.25
C THR A 68 -2.10 -2.58 -25.10
N ARG A 69 -1.95 -3.41 -26.12
CA ARG A 69 -3.06 -3.93 -26.93
C ARG A 69 -3.04 -5.45 -26.87
N ASP A 70 -4.09 -6.03 -26.31
CA ASP A 70 -4.28 -7.47 -26.12
C ASP A 70 -3.08 -8.21 -25.48
N LEU A 71 -2.38 -7.54 -24.55
CA LEU A 71 -1.21 -8.11 -23.89
C LEU A 71 -1.59 -9.39 -23.14
N SER A 72 -0.96 -10.49 -23.52
CA SER A 72 -1.16 -11.80 -22.89
C SER A 72 0.20 -12.38 -22.53
N VAL A 73 0.33 -12.90 -21.32
CA VAL A 73 1.57 -13.46 -20.79
C VAL A 73 1.22 -14.81 -20.17
N PRO A 74 1.85 -15.91 -20.59
CA PRO A 74 1.61 -17.21 -19.99
C PRO A 74 2.09 -17.21 -18.52
N PRO A 75 1.53 -18.07 -17.66
CA PRO A 75 2.01 -18.19 -16.29
C PRO A 75 3.44 -18.74 -16.27
N THR A 76 4.27 -18.24 -15.34
CA THR A 76 5.66 -18.67 -15.17
C THR A 76 5.81 -19.97 -14.40
N ASN A 77 4.75 -20.42 -13.71
CA ASN A 77 4.70 -21.69 -12.99
C ASN A 77 3.30 -22.35 -13.13
N PRO A 78 3.15 -23.65 -12.82
CA PRO A 78 1.89 -24.39 -13.02
C PRO A 78 0.67 -23.87 -12.24
N PHE A 79 0.91 -23.09 -11.18
CA PHE A 79 -0.14 -22.51 -10.33
C PHE A 79 -0.32 -21.01 -10.56
N GLY A 80 0.46 -20.42 -11.48
CA GLY A 80 0.43 -19.00 -11.77
C GLY A 80 -0.78 -18.61 -12.62
N THR A 81 -1.21 -17.36 -12.47
CA THR A 81 -2.23 -16.76 -13.34
C THR A 81 -1.55 -15.97 -14.45
N GLY A 82 -1.73 -16.40 -15.70
CA GLY A 82 -1.27 -15.65 -16.86
C GLY A 82 -2.14 -14.41 -17.14
N LEU A 83 -1.55 -13.38 -17.73
CA LEU A 83 -2.29 -12.22 -18.24
C LEU A 83 -3.02 -12.62 -19.53
N LYS A 84 -4.26 -12.15 -19.70
CA LYS A 84 -5.09 -12.43 -20.88
C LYS A 84 -5.68 -11.14 -21.43
N LYS A 85 -5.26 -10.76 -22.63
CA LYS A 85 -5.80 -9.64 -23.42
C LYS A 85 -5.93 -8.34 -22.61
N VAL A 86 -4.87 -7.96 -21.90
CA VAL A 86 -4.80 -6.76 -21.08
C VAL A 86 -4.60 -5.53 -21.96
N ASN A 87 -5.54 -4.59 -21.85
CA ASN A 87 -5.54 -3.31 -22.56
C ASN A 87 -5.46 -2.18 -21.54
N LEU A 88 -4.38 -1.41 -21.59
CA LEU A 88 -4.08 -0.31 -20.67
C LEU A 88 -3.42 0.82 -21.46
N SER A 89 -3.68 2.07 -21.06
CA SER A 89 -2.91 3.23 -21.48
C SER A 89 -2.47 4.06 -20.28
N LEU A 90 -1.26 4.59 -20.36
CA LEU A 90 -0.68 5.49 -19.37
C LEU A 90 -0.28 6.77 -20.10
N HIS A 91 -0.83 7.90 -19.65
CA HIS A 91 -0.55 9.19 -20.26
C HIS A 91 0.55 9.94 -19.51
N LYS A 92 1.15 10.93 -20.19
CA LYS A 92 2.13 11.81 -19.58
C LYS A 92 1.56 12.54 -18.36
N GLY A 93 2.23 12.39 -17.22
CA GLY A 93 1.82 12.99 -15.94
C GLY A 93 0.78 12.19 -15.16
N GLU A 94 0.36 11.03 -15.65
CA GLU A 94 -0.50 10.10 -14.95
C GLU A 94 0.31 9.15 -14.06
N ILE A 95 -0.28 8.73 -12.94
CA ILE A 95 0.21 7.63 -12.11
C ILE A 95 -0.83 6.51 -12.20
N LEU A 96 -0.51 5.44 -12.93
CA LEU A 96 -1.34 4.24 -13.04
C LEU A 96 -0.91 3.21 -11.99
N GLY A 97 -1.79 2.91 -11.03
CA GLY A 97 -1.59 1.84 -10.06
C GLY A 97 -2.30 0.56 -10.47
N ILE A 98 -1.61 -0.58 -10.44
CA ILE A 98 -2.20 -1.91 -10.65
C ILE A 98 -2.22 -2.63 -9.30
N ALA A 99 -3.41 -2.93 -8.80
CA ALA A 99 -3.61 -3.63 -7.53
C ALA A 99 -4.39 -4.93 -7.74
N GLY A 100 -4.05 -5.96 -6.97
CA GLY A 100 -4.70 -7.26 -6.98
C GLY A 100 -4.48 -8.00 -5.67
N VAL A 101 -5.20 -9.09 -5.46
CA VAL A 101 -4.88 -10.04 -4.38
C VAL A 101 -3.73 -10.94 -4.83
N ALA A 102 -2.99 -11.50 -3.85
CA ALA A 102 -1.98 -12.53 -4.08
C ALA A 102 -2.49 -13.60 -5.06
N GLY A 103 -1.67 -13.96 -6.05
CA GLY A 103 -2.04 -14.94 -7.09
C GLY A 103 -2.73 -14.38 -8.34
N ASN A 104 -3.08 -13.08 -8.38
CA ASN A 104 -3.63 -12.43 -9.59
C ASN A 104 -2.55 -11.96 -10.59
N GLY A 105 -1.38 -12.63 -10.62
CA GLY A 105 -0.27 -12.29 -11.50
C GLY A 105 0.78 -11.34 -10.89
N GLN A 106 0.68 -11.04 -9.59
CA GLN A 106 1.77 -10.48 -8.78
C GLN A 106 2.46 -11.62 -8.04
N GLU A 107 3.78 -11.53 -7.86
CA GLU A 107 4.53 -12.38 -6.93
C GLU A 107 4.17 -11.99 -5.49
N ASP A 108 4.15 -12.97 -4.58
CA ASP A 108 4.16 -12.70 -3.13
C ASP A 108 5.51 -12.16 -2.67
#